data_AF-A0A1V6QNG1-F1
#
_entry.id   AF-A0A1V6QNG1-F1
#
_cell.length_a   1.000
_cell.length_b   1.000
_cell.length_c   1.000
_cell.angle_alpha   90.00
_cell.angle_beta   90.00
_cell.angle_gamma   90.00
#
_symmetry.space_group_name_H-M   'P 1'
#
loop_
_entity.id
_entity.type
_entity.pdbx_description
1 polymer ?
#
loop_
_entity_poly.entity_id
_entity_poly.type
_entity_poly.pdbx_seq_one_letter_code
_entity_poly.pdbx_strand_id
1 'polypeptide(L)'
;MEVTSANFSEYLPFILHDISASCFVSLDFELSGVAFAPFIPTKPQTIQQRYEQTKAAAEQYQILQVGLTICHENQETASYSLKPYNFNLNPIPHHESEVNRDWASSSRAMEFLLKHGFSMDSLCEHGIQYLSRAEEQLALARAKERCSQTPRQDMGIKDDDYESLEFLANVRAMITNWLAQGKDRSQWLNVPPPSEVKPLGSAPEGLNGMQKWLVHQLITQEFPNLRSRNTFNFIQIYVTDIECERVAQDQKLKTKKAQLQKHIGFRWIAESLVGGNLEGLDAEMFKPLKRKIDNPAFGINELAERVKQCLQENRPVLVGHNMFCDLLFFHACFLGPLPDTIEEFKTAIHQLFPVLVDTKYLDTHDCGSINPASSLTDLQAKLTDVNSPKIEIDRRFSKYKWRTVNHEAGYDSMISAMAFLKLAGQIQRGSLTIPLQKDSMSDSLEKQVAKSEFSDLFNMNTETFPVVQASNLVRPPRSLADTGCPKTQFIASKRVLLPRLGSSFWDEYGNRLRVFGTVERMVRLGGKVTKESHLMDMD
;
A
#
# COMPACT_ATOMS: atom_id res chain seq x y z
N MET A 1 -1.10 2.27 -18.90
CA MET A 1 -2.01 3.43 -18.76
C MET A 1 -1.51 4.25 -17.61
N GLU A 2 -1.34 5.55 -17.80
CA GLU A 2 -0.94 6.46 -16.72
C GLU A 2 -2.15 6.78 -15.83
N VAL A 3 -1.97 6.58 -14.53
CA VAL A 3 -2.95 6.98 -13.52
C VAL A 3 -2.29 8.02 -12.61
N THR A 4 -2.94 9.17 -12.52
CA THR A 4 -2.50 10.34 -11.76
C THR A 4 -3.53 10.68 -10.69
N SER A 5 -3.17 11.57 -9.77
CA SER A 5 -4.10 12.09 -8.74
C SER A 5 -5.42 12.60 -9.33
N ALA A 6 -5.38 13.22 -10.53
CA ALA A 6 -6.55 13.79 -11.20
C ALA A 6 -7.55 12.75 -11.73
N ASN A 7 -7.08 11.56 -12.13
CA ASN A 7 -7.93 10.52 -12.73
C ASN A 7 -8.07 9.26 -11.85
N PHE A 8 -7.37 9.20 -10.72
CA PHE A 8 -7.35 8.04 -9.83
C PHE A 8 -8.75 7.64 -9.35
N SER A 9 -9.60 8.60 -8.97
CA SER A 9 -10.97 8.32 -8.49
C SER A 9 -11.87 7.72 -9.57
N GLU A 10 -11.66 8.07 -10.84
CA GLU A 10 -12.41 7.52 -11.97
C GLU A 10 -11.96 6.08 -12.27
N TYR A 11 -10.65 5.80 -12.19
CA TYR A 11 -10.09 4.49 -12.55
C TYR A 11 -10.05 3.47 -11.42
N LEU A 12 -9.97 3.90 -10.16
CA LEU A 12 -9.89 3.03 -8.99
C LEU A 12 -10.94 1.90 -8.99
N PRO A 13 -12.26 2.14 -9.18
CA PRO A 13 -13.23 1.05 -9.14
C PRO A 13 -13.06 0.05 -10.27
N PHE A 14 -12.56 0.48 -11.45
CA PHE A 14 -12.23 -0.44 -12.54
C PHE A 14 -11.01 -1.29 -12.22
N ILE A 15 -9.97 -0.69 -11.63
CA ILE A 15 -8.76 -1.41 -11.19
C ILE A 15 -9.13 -2.46 -10.15
N LEU A 16 -9.91 -2.09 -9.14
CA LEU A 16 -10.37 -3.01 -8.08
C LEU A 16 -11.21 -4.16 -8.65
N HIS A 17 -12.11 -3.87 -9.60
CA HIS A 17 -12.85 -4.91 -10.29
C HIS A 17 -11.92 -5.84 -11.11
N ASP A 18 -10.98 -5.26 -11.85
CA ASP A 18 -10.05 -6.02 -12.67
C ASP A 18 -9.15 -6.93 -11.81
N ILE A 19 -8.66 -6.45 -10.66
CA ILE A 19 -7.92 -7.28 -9.68
C ILE A 19 -8.81 -8.43 -9.20
N SER A 20 -10.06 -8.16 -8.83
CA SER A 20 -11.00 -9.18 -8.31
C SER A 20 -11.32 -10.30 -9.30
N ALA A 21 -11.19 -10.03 -10.61
CA ALA A 21 -11.48 -10.96 -11.69
C ALA A 21 -10.21 -11.42 -12.45
N SER A 22 -9.02 -11.13 -11.91
CA SER A 22 -7.75 -11.47 -12.52
C SER A 22 -7.34 -12.92 -12.26
N CYS A 23 -6.49 -13.47 -13.15
CA CYS A 23 -5.82 -14.76 -12.88
C CYS A 23 -4.53 -14.56 -12.08
N PHE A 24 -3.79 -13.48 -12.38
CA PHE A 24 -2.64 -13.03 -11.62
C PHE A 24 -2.43 -11.53 -11.82
N VAL A 25 -1.61 -10.96 -10.96
CA VAL A 25 -1.15 -9.56 -11.04
C VAL A 25 0.37 -9.55 -11.04
N SER A 26 0.97 -8.75 -11.90
CA SER A 26 2.42 -8.52 -11.94
C SER A 26 2.76 -7.14 -11.41
N LEU A 27 3.80 -7.04 -10.58
CA LEU A 27 4.29 -5.81 -9.97
C LEU A 27 5.75 -5.55 -10.30
N ASP A 28 6.08 -4.26 -10.38
CA ASP A 28 7.45 -3.73 -10.46
C ASP A 28 7.46 -2.30 -9.87
N PHE A 29 8.58 -1.84 -9.32
CA PHE A 29 8.69 -0.52 -8.68
C PHE A 29 9.94 0.26 -9.10
N GLU A 30 9.76 1.57 -9.28
CA GLU A 30 10.89 2.51 -9.26
C GLU A 30 11.04 3.11 -7.86
N LEU A 31 12.26 3.12 -7.35
CA LEU A 31 12.58 3.45 -5.95
C LEU A 31 13.45 4.71 -5.86
N SER A 32 13.25 5.54 -4.84
CA SER A 32 14.10 6.72 -4.58
C SER A 32 15.52 6.33 -4.14
N GLY A 33 15.72 5.08 -3.76
CA GLY A 33 17.02 4.50 -3.44
C GLY A 33 16.92 3.01 -3.17
N VAL A 34 18.08 2.37 -3.20
CA VAL A 34 18.25 0.95 -2.87
C VAL A 34 19.42 0.81 -1.90
N ALA A 35 19.55 -0.37 -1.30
CA ALA A 35 20.69 -0.68 -0.44
C ALA A 35 22.01 -0.47 -1.22
N PHE A 36 22.86 0.41 -0.70
CA PHE A 36 24.16 0.70 -1.29
C PHE A 36 25.27 0.08 -0.44
N ALA A 37 26.09 -0.77 -1.06
CA ALA A 37 27.33 -1.25 -0.49
C ALA A 37 28.50 -0.68 -1.30
N PRO A 38 29.39 0.15 -0.72
CA PRO A 38 30.49 0.77 -1.45
C PRO A 38 31.52 -0.24 -1.97
N PHE A 39 31.56 -1.44 -1.38
CA PHE A 39 32.46 -2.52 -1.78
C PHE A 39 31.66 -3.76 -2.12
N ILE A 40 32.05 -4.44 -3.21
CA ILE A 40 31.52 -5.76 -3.53
C ILE A 40 32.05 -6.74 -2.46
N PRO A 41 31.17 -7.43 -1.72
CA PRO A 41 31.61 -8.39 -0.72
C PRO A 41 32.50 -9.46 -1.37
N THR A 42 33.66 -9.75 -0.77
CA THR A 42 34.56 -10.81 -1.22
C THR A 42 33.98 -12.21 -1.00
N LYS A 43 32.99 -12.33 -0.11
CA LYS A 43 32.22 -13.55 0.15
C LYS A 43 30.72 -13.28 0.00
N PRO A 44 29.92 -14.27 -0.45
CA PRO A 44 28.47 -14.15 -0.45
C PRO A 44 27.96 -13.86 0.96
N GLN A 45 26.97 -12.98 1.07
CA GLN A 45 26.33 -12.64 2.34
C GLN A 45 25.29 -13.70 2.72
N THR A 46 24.90 -13.76 3.99
CA THR A 46 23.73 -14.58 4.36
C THR A 46 22.45 -13.90 3.90
N ILE A 47 21.35 -14.65 3.80
CA ILE A 47 20.05 -14.08 3.45
C ILE A 47 19.56 -13.08 4.49
N GLN A 48 19.87 -13.32 5.77
CA GLN A 48 19.56 -12.41 6.87
C GLN A 48 20.31 -11.07 6.73
N GLN A 49 21.60 -11.09 6.38
CA GLN A 49 22.36 -9.86 6.13
C GLN A 49 21.83 -9.08 4.93
N ARG A 50 21.45 -9.79 3.85
CA ARG A 50 20.80 -9.17 2.70
C ARG A 50 19.46 -8.55 3.10
N TYR A 51 18.67 -9.26 3.91
CA TYR A 51 17.40 -8.76 4.45
C TYR A 51 17.59 -7.47 5.25
N GLU A 52 18.54 -7.43 6.19
CA GLU A 52 18.81 -6.24 7.01
C GLU A 52 19.20 -5.02 6.16
N GLN A 53 20.04 -5.21 5.14
CA GLN A 53 20.42 -4.15 4.22
C GLN A 53 19.23 -3.64 3.39
N THR A 54 18.41 -4.55 2.86
CA THR A 54 17.23 -4.18 2.09
C THR A 54 16.15 -3.57 2.98
N LYS A 55 16.00 -4.03 4.23
CA LYS A 55 15.11 -3.45 5.25
C LYS A 55 15.50 -2.01 5.54
N ALA A 56 16.77 -1.76 5.86
CA ALA A 56 17.27 -0.41 6.10
C ALA A 56 17.02 0.53 4.91
N ALA A 57 17.18 0.02 3.68
CA ALA A 57 16.86 0.78 2.48
C ALA A 57 15.35 1.05 2.33
N ALA A 58 14.49 0.07 2.57
CA ALA A 58 13.03 0.21 2.48
C ALA A 58 12.43 1.12 3.56
N GLU A 59 13.11 1.26 4.70
CA GLU A 59 12.73 2.18 5.78
C GLU A 59 13.20 3.62 5.52
N GLN A 60 14.25 3.80 4.71
CA GLN A 60 14.82 5.12 4.37
C GLN A 60 14.28 5.71 3.06
N TYR A 61 14.03 4.86 2.07
CA TYR A 61 13.67 5.24 0.70
C TYR A 61 12.23 4.86 0.36
N GLN A 62 11.69 5.46 -0.69
CA GLN A 62 10.27 5.41 -1.04
C GLN A 62 10.06 4.83 -2.42
N ILE A 63 8.90 4.20 -2.60
CA ILE A 63 8.40 3.85 -3.93
C ILE A 63 7.95 5.14 -4.61
N LEU A 64 8.55 5.45 -5.76
CA LEU A 64 8.22 6.62 -6.57
C LEU A 64 7.24 6.27 -7.69
N GLN A 65 7.34 5.05 -8.21
CA GLN A 65 6.48 4.58 -9.29
C GLN A 65 6.07 3.14 -9.07
N VAL A 66 4.80 2.85 -9.32
CA VAL A 66 4.26 1.48 -9.30
C VAL A 66 3.83 1.07 -10.68
N GLY A 67 4.38 -0.05 -11.13
CA GLY A 67 3.92 -0.82 -12.26
C GLY A 67 2.99 -1.92 -11.79
N LEU A 68 1.79 -1.97 -12.36
CA LEU A 68 0.79 -3.00 -12.04
C LEU A 68 0.21 -3.54 -13.34
N THR A 69 0.53 -4.77 -13.70
CA THR A 69 -0.10 -5.43 -14.85
C THR A 69 -1.09 -6.47 -14.38
N ILE A 70 -2.36 -6.21 -14.64
CA ILE A 70 -3.45 -7.15 -14.33
C ILE A 70 -3.68 -8.06 -15.53
N CYS A 71 -3.66 -9.37 -15.29
CA CYS A 71 -3.87 -10.38 -16.33
C CYS A 71 -5.25 -11.05 -16.19
N HIS A 72 -5.98 -11.14 -17.29
CA HIS A 72 -7.20 -11.92 -17.40
C HIS A 72 -7.01 -13.09 -18.36
N GLU A 73 -7.54 -14.25 -17.99
CA GLU A 73 -7.57 -15.44 -18.83
C GLU A 73 -8.91 -15.53 -19.56
N ASN A 74 -8.89 -15.71 -20.88
CA ASN A 74 -10.05 -16.13 -21.66
C ASN A 74 -9.95 -17.64 -21.91
N GLN A 75 -10.79 -18.40 -21.21
CA GLN A 75 -10.83 -19.86 -21.26
C GLN A 75 -11.40 -20.40 -22.58
N GLU A 76 -12.19 -19.61 -23.31
CA GLU A 76 -12.80 -20.04 -24.58
C GLU A 76 -11.82 -19.94 -25.74
N THR A 77 -11.08 -18.84 -25.80
CA THR A 77 -10.08 -18.58 -26.85
C THR A 77 -8.67 -19.05 -26.46
N ALA A 78 -8.49 -19.54 -25.24
CA ALA A 78 -7.21 -19.92 -24.65
C ALA A 78 -6.14 -18.82 -24.79
N SER A 79 -6.52 -17.58 -24.43
CA SER A 79 -5.68 -16.39 -24.54
C SER A 79 -5.67 -15.56 -23.27
N TYR A 80 -4.69 -14.68 -23.14
CA TYR A 80 -4.53 -13.77 -22.01
C TYR A 80 -4.64 -12.32 -22.45
N SER A 81 -5.30 -11.51 -21.64
CA SER A 81 -5.38 -10.07 -21.81
C SER A 81 -4.62 -9.36 -20.69
N LEU A 82 -3.66 -8.52 -21.05
CA LEU A 82 -2.85 -7.72 -20.12
C LEU A 82 -3.36 -6.27 -20.07
N LYS A 83 -3.47 -5.74 -18.85
CA LYS A 83 -3.82 -4.34 -18.55
C LYS A 83 -2.70 -3.71 -17.70
N PRO A 84 -1.66 -3.15 -18.34
CA PRO A 84 -0.53 -2.56 -17.63
C PRO A 84 -0.81 -1.12 -17.18
N TYR A 85 -0.77 -0.87 -15.88
CA TYR A 85 -0.93 0.44 -15.26
C TYR A 85 0.41 0.97 -14.76
N ASN A 86 0.52 2.29 -14.77
CA ASN A 86 1.64 3.02 -14.23
C ASN A 86 1.11 4.10 -13.27
N PHE A 87 1.66 4.15 -12.06
CA PHE A 87 1.24 5.08 -11.02
C PHE A 87 2.47 5.80 -10.48
N ASN A 88 2.51 7.12 -10.58
CA ASN A 88 3.46 7.93 -9.82
C ASN A 88 2.92 8.11 -8.41
N LEU A 89 3.74 7.85 -7.39
CA LEU A 89 3.35 7.97 -5.98
C LEU A 89 3.94 9.22 -5.35
N ASN A 90 3.07 10.11 -4.87
CA ASN A 90 3.52 11.29 -4.15
C ASN A 90 3.83 10.91 -2.69
N PRO A 91 5.10 10.99 -2.24
CA PRO A 91 5.48 10.64 -0.88
C PRO A 91 5.06 11.71 0.13
N ILE A 92 4.51 12.85 -0.29
CA ILE A 92 4.10 13.96 0.59
C ILE A 92 2.64 13.74 1.03
N PRO A 93 2.39 13.43 2.33
CA PRO A 93 1.04 13.26 2.84
C PRO A 93 0.26 14.58 2.78
N HIS A 94 -1.06 14.48 2.61
CA HIS A 94 -1.91 15.67 2.69
C HIS A 94 -1.91 16.26 4.11
N HIS A 95 -1.87 17.59 4.24
CA HIS A 95 -1.77 18.27 5.54
C HIS A 95 -2.88 17.87 6.53
N GLU A 96 -4.09 17.60 6.03
CA GLU A 96 -5.23 17.12 6.83
C GLU A 96 -5.00 15.76 7.51
N SER A 97 -4.07 14.95 6.99
CA SER A 97 -3.71 13.67 7.60
C SER A 97 -2.97 13.85 8.94
N GLU A 98 -2.37 15.02 9.17
CA GLU A 98 -1.50 15.31 10.33
C GLU A 98 -0.36 14.29 10.50
N VAL A 99 0.08 13.71 9.39
CA VAL A 99 1.24 12.83 9.31
C VAL A 99 2.40 13.61 8.73
N ASN A 100 3.52 13.63 9.46
CA ASN A 100 4.79 14.12 8.95
C ASN A 100 5.61 12.92 8.49
N ARG A 101 5.95 12.86 7.19
CA ARG A 101 6.78 11.82 6.61
C ARG A 101 8.07 12.45 6.10
N ASP A 102 9.17 12.09 6.74
CA ASP A 102 10.50 12.37 6.23
C ASP A 102 10.84 11.27 5.21
N TRP A 103 11.33 11.65 4.03
CA TRP A 103 11.73 10.73 2.98
C TRP A 103 13.04 11.17 2.36
N ALA A 104 13.83 10.20 1.89
CA ALA A 104 15.13 10.44 1.28
C ALA A 104 15.19 9.93 -0.15
N SER A 105 16.18 10.41 -0.90
CA SER A 105 16.53 9.87 -2.21
C SER A 105 18.04 9.69 -2.28
N SER A 106 18.47 8.56 -2.83
CA SER A 106 19.87 8.34 -3.15
C SER A 106 20.24 9.10 -4.42
N SER A 107 21.46 9.65 -4.48
CA SER A 107 21.95 10.38 -5.65
C SER A 107 22.03 9.50 -6.89
N ARG A 108 22.48 8.25 -6.75
CA ARG A 108 22.62 7.29 -7.86
C ARG A 108 21.27 6.87 -8.45
N ALA A 109 20.28 6.59 -7.61
CA ALA A 109 18.95 6.25 -8.12
C ALA A 109 18.31 7.45 -8.82
N MET A 110 18.45 8.65 -8.24
CA MET A 110 17.89 9.86 -8.85
C MET A 110 18.56 10.18 -10.20
N GLU A 111 19.90 10.11 -10.29
CA GLU A 111 20.63 10.27 -11.55
C GLU A 111 20.13 9.26 -12.62
N PHE A 112 19.96 8.00 -12.22
CA PHE A 112 19.47 6.94 -13.11
C PHE A 112 18.04 7.20 -13.59
N LEU A 113 17.12 7.54 -12.69
CA LEU A 113 15.71 7.79 -13.01
C LEU A 113 15.54 9.03 -13.90
N LEU A 114 16.20 10.14 -13.57
CA LEU A 114 16.15 11.37 -14.36
C LEU A 114 16.68 11.15 -15.79
N LYS A 115 17.72 10.32 -15.95
CA LYS A 115 18.23 9.93 -17.27
C LYS A 115 17.23 9.15 -18.11
N HIS A 116 16.29 8.43 -17.47
CA HIS A 116 15.23 7.67 -18.12
C HIS A 116 13.89 8.41 -18.19
N GLY A 117 13.89 9.73 -17.96
CA GLY A 117 12.71 10.59 -18.16
C GLY A 117 11.77 10.68 -16.96
N PHE A 118 12.17 10.20 -15.78
CA PHE A 118 11.46 10.47 -14.53
C PHE A 118 11.41 11.97 -14.25
N SER A 119 10.27 12.47 -13.74
CA SER A 119 10.08 13.88 -13.39
C SER A 119 9.63 14.03 -11.94
N MET A 120 10.45 14.70 -11.13
CA MET A 120 10.12 14.99 -9.73
C MET A 120 8.96 15.99 -9.62
N ASP A 121 8.88 16.98 -10.52
CA ASP A 121 7.76 17.92 -10.58
C ASP A 121 6.43 17.17 -10.84
N SER A 122 6.43 16.27 -11.83
CA SER A 122 5.25 15.45 -12.14
C SER A 122 4.87 14.54 -10.97
N LEU A 123 5.83 13.95 -10.26
CA LEU A 123 5.60 13.16 -9.06
C LEU A 123 4.87 13.97 -7.96
N CYS A 124 5.36 15.18 -7.68
CA CYS A 124 4.80 16.01 -6.62
C CYS A 124 3.45 16.63 -6.99
N GLU A 125 3.26 17.04 -8.24
CA GLU A 125 2.02 17.70 -8.70
C GLU A 125 0.91 16.70 -9.04
N HIS A 126 1.26 15.60 -9.69
CA HIS A 126 0.30 14.67 -10.30
C HIS A 126 0.36 13.26 -9.70
N GLY A 127 1.30 13.00 -8.79
CA GLY A 127 1.42 11.71 -8.12
C GLY A 127 0.26 11.43 -7.16
N ILE A 128 -0.10 10.16 -7.06
CA ILE A 128 -1.16 9.68 -6.18
C ILE A 128 -0.61 9.60 -4.77
N GLN A 129 -1.29 10.25 -3.83
CA GLN A 129 -0.94 10.17 -2.43
C GLN A 129 -1.25 8.80 -1.85
N TYR A 130 -0.62 8.49 -0.73
CA TYR A 130 -0.92 7.29 0.04
C TYR A 130 -0.64 7.49 1.52
N LEU A 131 -1.36 6.73 2.35
CA LEU A 131 -1.17 6.68 3.79
C LEU A 131 -1.01 5.23 4.20
N SER A 132 0.06 4.84 4.89
CA SER A 132 0.27 3.45 5.33
C SER A 132 -0.67 3.06 6.48
N ARG A 133 -0.87 1.76 6.75
CA ARG A 133 -1.71 1.34 7.91
C ARG A 133 -1.14 1.88 9.22
N ALA A 134 0.18 1.82 9.39
CA ALA A 134 0.87 2.34 10.57
C ALA A 134 0.67 3.85 10.75
N GLU A 135 0.76 4.62 9.66
CA GLU A 135 0.54 6.07 9.70
C GLU A 135 -0.91 6.43 10.03
N GLU A 136 -1.89 5.73 9.45
CA GLU A 136 -3.30 5.93 9.79
C GLU A 136 -3.57 5.60 11.26
N GLN A 137 -3.03 4.48 11.76
CA GLN A 137 -3.18 4.07 13.16
C GLN A 137 -2.56 5.10 14.11
N LEU A 138 -1.38 5.61 13.79
CA LEU A 138 -0.71 6.64 14.58
C LEU A 138 -1.51 7.96 14.58
N ALA A 139 -2.03 8.38 13.43
CA ALA A 139 -2.86 9.57 13.32
C ALA A 139 -4.16 9.44 14.14
N LEU A 140 -4.80 8.27 14.13
CA LEU A 140 -5.97 7.97 14.94
C LEU A 140 -5.64 7.91 16.44
N ALA A 141 -4.50 7.32 16.82
CA ALA A 141 -4.03 7.28 18.20
C ALA A 141 -3.80 8.69 18.75
N ARG A 142 -3.09 9.54 18.01
CA ARG A 142 -2.89 10.97 18.36
C ARG A 142 -4.20 11.73 18.44
N ALA A 143 -5.14 11.47 17.53
CA ALA A 143 -6.47 12.08 17.57
C ALA A 143 -7.25 11.65 18.82
N LYS A 144 -7.18 10.38 19.20
CA LYS A 144 -7.78 9.84 20.42
C LYS A 144 -7.16 10.47 21.67
N GLU A 145 -5.83 10.55 21.73
CA GLU A 145 -5.11 11.20 22.82
C GLU A 145 -5.55 12.66 22.98
N ARG A 146 -5.59 13.44 21.89
CA ARG A 146 -6.08 14.83 21.94
C ARG A 146 -7.56 14.97 22.31
N CYS A 147 -8.39 13.97 22.01
CA CYS A 147 -9.78 13.96 22.45
C CYS A 147 -9.92 13.64 23.94
N SER A 148 -8.99 12.83 24.48
CA SER A 148 -8.98 12.41 25.89
C SER A 148 -8.23 13.37 26.82
N GLN A 149 -7.24 14.10 26.31
CA GLN A 149 -6.43 15.03 27.08
C GLN A 149 -7.04 16.42 27.06
N THR A 150 -7.54 16.87 28.22
CA THR A 150 -7.49 18.29 28.56
C THR A 150 -6.03 18.60 28.93
N PRO A 151 -5.35 19.58 28.32
CA PRO A 151 -3.95 19.85 28.61
C PRO A 151 -3.77 20.16 30.09
N ARG A 152 -3.21 19.19 30.84
CA ARG A 152 -2.74 19.37 32.21
C ARG A 152 -1.39 20.06 32.12
N GLN A 153 -1.42 21.38 32.10
CA GLN A 153 -0.21 22.16 32.29
C GLN A 153 -0.05 22.36 33.80
N ASP A 154 1.18 22.21 34.29
CA ASP A 154 1.52 22.68 35.63
C ASP A 154 1.17 24.17 35.69
N MET A 155 0.42 24.58 36.72
CA MET A 155 0.02 25.98 36.83
C MET A 155 1.23 26.89 37.08
N GLY A 156 2.36 26.32 37.54
CA GLY A 156 3.64 27.04 37.66
C GLY A 156 3.55 28.30 38.52
N ILE A 157 2.57 28.35 39.43
CA ILE A 157 2.30 29.49 40.29
C ILE A 157 3.40 29.50 41.34
N LYS A 158 4.15 30.59 41.40
CA LYS A 158 5.18 30.77 42.42
C LYS A 158 4.51 31.00 43.78
N ASP A 159 5.18 30.57 44.85
CA ASP A 159 4.67 30.72 46.23
C ASP A 159 4.47 32.20 46.64
N ASP A 160 5.05 33.15 45.91
CA ASP A 160 4.91 34.60 46.13
C ASP A 160 3.77 35.26 45.32
N ASP A 161 3.06 34.51 44.47
CA ASP A 161 1.89 35.01 43.73
C ASP A 161 0.60 34.86 44.56
N TYR A 162 0.52 35.67 45.62
CA TYR A 162 -0.59 35.66 46.57
C TYR A 162 -1.94 35.96 45.91
N GLU A 163 -1.98 36.84 44.89
CA GLU A 163 -3.22 37.21 44.19
C GLU A 163 -3.81 36.02 43.40
N SER A 164 -2.98 35.28 42.65
CA SER A 164 -3.42 34.08 41.94
C SER A 164 -3.85 32.97 42.90
N LEU A 165 -3.12 32.79 44.01
CA LEU A 165 -3.44 31.79 45.03
C LEU A 165 -4.76 32.11 45.75
N GLU A 166 -4.98 33.37 46.14
CA GLU A 166 -6.23 33.84 46.76
C GLU A 166 -7.41 33.71 45.80
N PHE A 167 -7.24 34.11 44.53
CA PHE A 167 -8.25 33.93 43.50
C PHE A 167 -8.64 32.45 43.35
N LEU A 168 -7.66 31.55 43.20
CA LEU A 168 -7.94 30.11 43.10
C LEU A 168 -8.63 29.55 44.36
N ALA A 169 -8.23 29.98 45.56
CA ALA A 169 -8.87 29.59 46.80
C ALA A 169 -10.35 30.02 46.84
N ASN A 170 -10.64 31.24 46.40
CA ASN A 170 -12.01 31.74 46.27
C ASN A 170 -12.82 30.90 45.26
N VAL A 171 -12.25 30.59 44.10
CA VAL A 171 -12.93 29.73 43.10
C VAL A 171 -13.18 28.32 43.65
N ARG A 172 -12.21 27.71 44.36
CA ARG A 172 -12.41 26.40 45.03
C ARG A 172 -13.55 26.43 46.03
N ALA A 173 -13.64 27.48 46.85
CA ALA A 173 -14.71 27.66 47.82
C ALA A 173 -16.07 27.80 47.13
N MET A 174 -16.15 28.58 46.05
CA MET A 174 -17.37 28.72 45.24
C MET A 174 -17.84 27.39 44.66
N ILE A 175 -16.93 26.59 44.09
CA ILE A 175 -17.25 25.27 43.54
C ILE A 175 -17.75 24.33 44.63
N THR A 176 -17.06 24.29 45.78
CA THR A 176 -17.41 23.40 46.90
C THR A 176 -18.79 23.75 47.45
N ASN A 177 -19.09 25.04 47.64
CA ASN A 177 -20.41 25.51 48.09
C ASN A 177 -21.52 25.20 47.08
N TRP A 178 -21.24 25.38 45.78
CA TRP A 178 -22.18 25.04 44.73
C TRP A 178 -22.45 23.53 44.64
N LEU A 179 -21.43 22.68 44.80
CA LEU A 179 -21.59 21.24 44.85
C LEU A 179 -22.36 20.77 46.10
N ALA A 180 -22.17 21.43 47.25
CA ALA A 180 -22.84 21.11 48.50
C ALA A 180 -24.37 21.33 48.48
N GLN A 181 -24.87 22.16 47.55
CA GLN A 181 -26.32 22.39 47.36
C GLN A 181 -27.07 21.17 46.78
N GLY A 182 -26.37 20.10 46.36
CA GLY A 182 -26.99 18.83 45.99
C GLY A 182 -27.99 18.95 44.83
N LYS A 183 -29.27 18.64 45.09
CA LYS A 183 -30.34 18.70 44.08
C LYS A 183 -30.90 20.11 43.84
N ASP A 184 -30.68 21.03 44.78
CA ASP A 184 -31.17 22.41 44.71
C ASP A 184 -30.17 23.35 44.02
N ARG A 185 -29.02 22.82 43.59
CA ARG A 185 -27.99 23.60 42.89
C ARG A 185 -28.48 24.05 41.52
N SER A 186 -28.01 25.23 41.10
CA SER A 186 -28.17 25.69 39.71
C SER A 186 -27.46 24.75 38.74
N GLN A 187 -27.96 24.68 37.50
CA GLN A 187 -27.36 23.84 36.44
C GLN A 187 -25.89 24.20 36.13
N TRP A 188 -25.49 25.45 36.43
CA TRP A 188 -24.14 25.95 36.26
C TRP A 188 -23.75 26.94 37.35
N LEU A 189 -22.44 27.09 37.57
CA LEU A 189 -21.81 28.11 38.41
C LEU A 189 -21.10 29.14 37.53
N ASN A 190 -21.41 30.42 37.71
CA ASN A 190 -20.68 31.51 37.04
C ASN A 190 -19.62 32.06 38.00
N VAL A 191 -18.35 32.06 37.58
CA VAL A 191 -17.24 32.65 38.34
C VAL A 191 -17.21 34.16 38.08
N PRO A 192 -17.53 35.02 39.07
CA PRO A 192 -17.51 36.46 38.90
C PRO A 192 -16.08 37.00 38.82
N PRO A 193 -15.87 38.21 38.28
CA PRO A 193 -14.59 38.89 38.40
C PRO A 193 -14.25 39.16 39.87
N PRO A 194 -12.95 39.25 40.25
CA PRO A 194 -12.54 39.62 41.59
C PRO A 194 -13.16 40.96 41.99
N SER A 195 -13.61 41.06 43.24
CA SER A 195 -14.20 42.28 43.76
C SER A 195 -13.10 43.30 44.06
N GLU A 196 -12.64 44.02 43.04
CA GLU A 196 -11.95 45.29 43.26
C GLU A 196 -12.98 46.41 43.44
N VAL A 197 -12.81 47.18 44.51
CA VAL A 197 -13.57 48.41 44.75
C VAL A 197 -13.22 49.40 43.63
N LYS A 198 -14.08 49.55 42.63
CA LYS A 198 -13.85 50.52 41.55
C LYS A 198 -14.42 51.90 41.86
N PRO A 199 -13.71 52.98 41.47
CA PRO A 199 -14.29 54.30 41.38
C PRO A 199 -15.49 54.30 40.42
N LEU A 200 -16.52 55.05 40.81
CA LEU A 200 -17.80 55.16 40.09
C LEU A 200 -17.58 55.61 38.63
N GLY A 201 -17.88 54.75 37.65
CA GLY A 201 -17.88 55.09 36.22
C GLY A 201 -17.03 54.22 35.28
N SER A 202 -16.36 53.17 35.78
CA SER A 202 -15.60 52.23 34.93
C SER A 202 -16.47 51.06 34.45
N ALA A 203 -16.25 50.61 33.21
CA ALA A 203 -16.94 49.43 32.65
C ALA A 203 -16.66 48.18 33.49
N PRO A 204 -17.61 47.22 33.61
CA PRO A 204 -17.38 45.99 34.34
C PRO A 204 -16.26 45.21 33.67
N GLU A 205 -15.10 45.15 34.31
CA GLU A 205 -13.99 44.31 33.84
C GLU A 205 -14.35 42.86 34.16
N GLY A 206 -14.53 42.07 33.11
CA GLY A 206 -14.66 40.62 33.24
C GLY A 206 -13.33 39.98 33.65
N LEU A 207 -13.36 38.66 33.85
CA LEU A 207 -12.13 37.90 34.13
C LEU A 207 -11.09 38.13 33.03
N ASN A 208 -9.85 38.44 33.43
CA ASN A 208 -8.74 38.58 32.50
C ASN A 208 -8.28 37.21 31.95
N GLY A 209 -7.44 37.21 30.90
CA GLY A 209 -7.00 35.97 30.24
C GLY A 209 -6.30 34.98 31.18
N MET A 210 -5.49 35.49 32.12
CA MET A 210 -4.77 34.69 33.11
C MET A 210 -5.73 34.03 34.11
N GLN A 211 -6.66 34.79 34.69
CA GLN A 211 -7.70 34.29 35.58
C GLN A 211 -8.57 33.25 34.88
N LYS A 212 -8.94 33.49 33.62
CA LYS A 212 -9.69 32.53 32.82
C LYS A 212 -8.92 31.21 32.66
N TRP A 213 -7.63 31.30 32.33
CA TRP A 213 -6.74 30.14 32.22
C TRP A 213 -6.61 29.39 33.56
N LEU A 214 -6.41 30.10 34.68
CA LEU A 214 -6.30 29.53 36.02
C LEU A 214 -7.56 28.73 36.41
N VAL A 215 -8.76 29.25 36.13
CA VAL A 215 -10.01 28.51 36.40
C VAL A 215 -10.11 27.25 35.53
N HIS A 216 -9.73 27.31 34.25
CA HIS A 216 -9.71 26.12 33.39
C HIS A 216 -8.74 25.05 33.90
N GLN A 217 -7.54 25.44 34.36
CA GLN A 217 -6.57 24.52 34.93
C GLN A 217 -7.02 23.94 36.27
N LEU A 218 -7.56 24.77 37.17
CA LEU A 218 -8.12 24.33 38.46
C LEU A 218 -9.17 23.22 38.27
N ILE A 219 -10.15 23.46 37.40
CA ILE A 219 -11.20 22.48 37.10
C ILE A 219 -10.61 21.18 36.55
N THR A 220 -9.63 21.29 35.66
CA THR A 220 -8.98 20.14 35.03
C THR A 220 -8.16 19.29 36.02
N GLN A 221 -7.52 19.94 37.00
CA GLN A 221 -6.64 19.27 37.97
C GLN A 221 -7.40 18.72 39.18
N GLU A 222 -8.35 19.48 39.73
CA GLU A 222 -8.96 19.17 41.03
C GLU A 222 -10.39 18.64 40.93
N PHE A 223 -11.11 18.91 39.84
CA PHE A 223 -12.54 18.59 39.72
C PHE A 223 -12.86 17.75 38.47
N PRO A 224 -12.57 16.43 38.46
CA PRO A 224 -12.68 15.58 37.26
C PRO A 224 -14.09 15.51 36.66
N ASN A 225 -15.14 15.68 37.48
CA ASN A 225 -16.54 15.62 37.08
C ASN A 225 -17.10 16.98 36.61
N LEU A 226 -16.27 18.02 36.55
CA LEU A 226 -16.67 19.35 36.10
C LEU A 226 -15.98 19.71 34.78
N ARG A 227 -16.63 20.57 34.01
CA ARG A 227 -16.03 21.28 32.87
C ARG A 227 -16.32 22.76 32.99
N SER A 228 -15.49 23.56 32.32
CA SER A 228 -15.62 25.00 32.26
C SER A 228 -15.72 25.47 30.81
N ARG A 229 -16.55 26.47 30.55
CA ARG A 229 -16.66 27.15 29.25
C ARG A 229 -16.40 28.64 29.40
N ASN A 230 -15.68 29.20 28.43
CA ASN A 230 -15.38 30.62 28.38
C ASN A 230 -16.62 31.40 27.94
N THR A 231 -16.90 32.52 28.60
CA THR A 231 -17.87 33.53 28.15
C THR A 231 -17.18 34.89 28.09
N PHE A 232 -17.86 35.90 27.54
CA PHE A 232 -17.25 37.23 27.35
C PHE A 232 -16.64 37.79 28.66
N ASN A 233 -17.41 37.79 29.76
CA ASN A 233 -16.99 38.43 31.03
C ASN A 233 -16.69 37.46 32.19
N PHE A 234 -17.07 36.18 32.09
CA PHE A 234 -16.93 35.22 33.18
C PHE A 234 -16.62 33.81 32.67
N ILE A 235 -16.33 32.88 33.57
CA ILE A 235 -16.30 31.45 33.24
C ILE A 235 -17.52 30.77 33.84
N GLN A 236 -18.12 29.89 33.05
CA GLN A 236 -19.20 29.06 33.53
C GLN A 236 -18.73 27.62 33.74
N ILE A 237 -18.94 27.11 34.94
CA ILE A 237 -18.61 25.75 35.37
C ILE A 237 -19.91 24.94 35.41
N TYR A 238 -19.88 23.71 34.90
CA TYR A 238 -21.03 22.82 34.87
C TYR A 238 -20.59 21.37 35.11
N VAL A 239 -21.54 20.54 35.54
CA VAL A 239 -21.29 19.10 35.74
C VAL A 239 -21.25 18.41 34.39
N THR A 240 -20.23 17.60 34.17
CA THR A 240 -20.06 16.83 32.95
C THR A 240 -21.05 15.69 32.91
N ASP A 241 -21.82 15.61 31.82
CA ASP A 241 -22.47 14.36 31.45
C ASP A 241 -21.42 13.50 30.72
N ILE A 242 -20.93 12.48 31.43
CA ILE A 242 -19.89 11.56 30.95
C ILE A 242 -20.33 10.87 29.66
N GLU A 243 -21.62 10.54 29.52
CA GLU A 243 -22.13 9.86 28.34
C GLU A 243 -22.21 10.82 27.15
N CYS A 244 -22.69 12.05 27.36
CA CYS A 244 -22.65 13.06 26.30
C CYS A 244 -21.21 13.39 25.85
N GLU A 245 -20.25 13.45 26.78
CA GLU A 245 -18.83 13.68 26.45
C GLU A 245 -18.26 12.51 25.65
N ARG A 246 -18.55 11.27 26.06
CA ARG A 246 -18.17 10.06 25.35
C ARG A 246 -18.73 10.04 23.93
N VAL A 247 -20.01 10.38 23.75
CA VAL A 247 -20.65 10.49 22.43
C VAL A 247 -19.98 11.58 21.58
N ALA A 248 -19.66 12.74 22.16
CA ALA A 248 -18.98 13.82 21.45
C ALA A 248 -17.54 13.43 21.04
N GLN A 249 -16.81 12.72 21.90
CA GLN A 249 -15.48 12.19 21.60
C GLN A 249 -15.54 11.13 20.49
N ASP A 250 -16.47 10.19 20.58
CA ASP A 250 -16.72 9.17 19.55
C ASP A 250 -17.03 9.83 18.20
N GLN A 251 -17.87 10.87 18.20
CA GLN A 251 -18.21 11.60 16.98
C GLN A 251 -17.01 12.35 16.39
N LYS A 252 -16.15 12.97 17.22
CA LYS A 252 -14.90 13.60 16.76
C LYS A 252 -13.96 12.57 16.14
N LEU A 253 -13.79 11.42 16.77
CA LEU A 253 -12.93 10.34 16.26
C LEU A 253 -13.49 9.76 14.96
N LYS A 254 -14.81 9.57 14.84
CA LYS A 254 -15.47 9.16 13.59
C LYS A 254 -15.22 10.16 12.46
N THR A 255 -15.38 11.45 12.73
CA THR A 255 -15.10 12.51 11.74
C THR A 255 -13.64 12.50 11.31
N LYS A 256 -12.69 12.36 12.26
CA LYS A 256 -11.27 12.26 11.92
C LYS A 256 -10.95 11.02 11.11
N LYS A 257 -11.52 9.87 11.45
CA LYS A 257 -11.39 8.62 10.67
C LYS A 257 -11.90 8.81 9.24
N ALA A 258 -13.09 9.38 9.06
CA ALA A 258 -13.65 9.67 7.74
C ALA A 258 -12.78 10.65 6.94
N GLN A 259 -12.15 11.63 7.60
CA GLN A 259 -11.21 12.53 6.96
C GLN A 259 -9.94 11.81 6.50
N LEU A 260 -9.34 10.97 7.35
CA LEU A 260 -8.16 10.17 6.99
C LEU A 260 -8.45 9.22 5.83
N GLN A 261 -9.64 8.63 5.79
CA GLN A 261 -10.05 7.70 4.73
C GLN A 261 -10.01 8.31 3.33
N LYS A 262 -10.23 9.63 3.21
CA LYS A 262 -10.13 10.35 1.93
C LYS A 262 -8.69 10.41 1.40
N HIS A 263 -7.70 10.32 2.28
CA HIS A 263 -6.28 10.48 1.97
C HIS A 263 -5.52 9.14 1.92
N ILE A 264 -6.22 7.99 2.01
CA ILE A 264 -5.62 6.65 1.91
C ILE A 264 -4.97 6.43 0.53
N GLY A 265 -5.62 6.90 -0.54
CA GLY A 265 -5.09 6.91 -1.91
C GLY A 265 -4.65 5.54 -2.42
N PHE A 266 -3.42 5.43 -2.91
CA PHE A 266 -2.92 4.19 -3.57
C PHE A 266 -2.99 2.96 -2.66
N ARG A 267 -2.94 3.13 -1.32
CA ARG A 267 -3.04 2.00 -0.40
C ARG A 267 -4.34 1.20 -0.62
N TRP A 268 -5.42 1.76 -1.16
CA TRP A 268 -6.60 0.96 -1.53
C TRP A 268 -6.31 -0.16 -2.53
N ILE A 269 -5.43 0.08 -3.50
CA ILE A 269 -4.95 -0.95 -4.42
C ILE A 269 -4.07 -1.94 -3.66
N ALA A 270 -3.17 -1.47 -2.80
CA ALA A 270 -2.33 -2.35 -1.96
C ALA A 270 -3.17 -3.29 -1.08
N GLU A 271 -4.22 -2.77 -0.40
CA GLU A 271 -5.17 -3.56 0.39
C GLU A 271 -5.87 -4.62 -0.47
N SER A 272 -6.27 -4.27 -1.70
CA SER A 272 -6.94 -5.19 -2.62
C SER A 272 -6.05 -6.36 -3.06
N LEU A 273 -4.73 -6.17 -3.14
CA LEU A 273 -3.78 -7.21 -3.51
C LEU A 273 -3.52 -8.20 -2.36
N VAL A 274 -3.56 -7.72 -1.11
CA VAL A 274 -3.28 -8.54 0.08
C VAL A 274 -4.53 -9.14 0.74
N GLY A 275 -5.72 -8.89 0.18
CA GLY A 275 -7.00 -9.27 0.79
C GLY A 275 -7.27 -8.53 2.11
N GLY A 276 -6.88 -7.26 2.16
CA GLY A 276 -6.91 -6.44 3.37
C GLY A 276 -8.26 -5.77 3.65
N ASN A 277 -8.25 -4.73 4.49
CA ASN A 277 -9.47 -4.08 4.93
C ASN A 277 -9.90 -2.98 3.93
N LEU A 278 -11.08 -3.14 3.33
CA LEU A 278 -11.69 -2.21 2.38
C LEU A 278 -12.98 -1.55 2.92
N GLU A 279 -13.33 -1.73 4.19
CA GLU A 279 -14.55 -1.18 4.81
C GLU A 279 -14.61 0.35 4.71
N GLY A 280 -13.47 1.02 4.82
CA GLY A 280 -13.35 2.47 4.73
C GLY A 280 -13.45 3.05 3.32
N LEU A 281 -13.53 2.21 2.29
CA LEU A 281 -13.68 2.66 0.91
C LEU A 281 -15.16 2.95 0.63
N ASP A 282 -15.48 4.23 0.43
CA ASP A 282 -16.84 4.70 0.18
C ASP A 282 -17.45 4.04 -1.07
N ALA A 283 -18.69 3.57 -0.97
CA ALA A 283 -19.43 2.97 -2.08
C ALA A 283 -19.59 3.96 -3.25
N GLU A 284 -19.65 5.25 -2.98
CA GLU A 284 -19.78 6.29 -4.00
C GLU A 284 -18.59 6.32 -4.97
N MET A 285 -17.42 5.80 -4.55
CA MET A 285 -16.24 5.63 -5.41
C MET A 285 -16.47 4.64 -6.57
N PHE A 286 -17.51 3.79 -6.49
CA PHE A 286 -17.84 2.81 -7.53
C PHE A 286 -18.81 3.36 -8.59
N LYS A 287 -19.23 4.62 -8.50
CA LYS A 287 -20.12 5.26 -9.50
C LYS A 287 -19.58 5.17 -10.94
N PRO A 288 -18.28 5.43 -11.21
CA PRO A 288 -17.71 5.29 -12.54
C PRO A 288 -17.94 3.88 -13.13
N LEU A 289 -17.67 2.84 -12.34
CA LEU A 289 -17.89 1.46 -12.74
C LEU A 289 -19.38 1.17 -12.97
N LYS A 290 -20.26 1.61 -12.06
CA LYS A 290 -21.72 1.41 -12.19
C LYS A 290 -22.29 1.97 -13.48
N ARG A 291 -21.79 3.12 -13.96
CA ARG A 291 -22.21 3.75 -15.22
C ARG A 291 -21.89 2.93 -16.46
N LYS A 292 -20.94 1.99 -16.36
CA LYS A 292 -20.51 1.12 -17.47
C LYS A 292 -21.17 -0.25 -17.47
N ILE A 293 -22.00 -0.55 -16.46
CA ILE A 293 -22.75 -1.80 -16.36
C ILE A 293 -24.11 -1.59 -17.00
N ASP A 294 -24.45 -2.41 -17.99
CA ASP A 294 -25.75 -2.37 -18.65
C ASP A 294 -26.86 -2.91 -17.72
N ASN A 295 -27.94 -2.13 -17.56
CA ASN A 295 -29.13 -2.48 -16.76
C ASN A 295 -28.82 -3.14 -15.40
N PRO A 296 -28.10 -2.46 -14.47
CA PRO A 296 -27.72 -3.07 -13.20
C PRO A 296 -28.96 -3.33 -12.35
N ALA A 297 -29.18 -4.60 -11.99
CA ALA A 297 -30.25 -5.01 -11.07
C ALA A 297 -29.95 -4.66 -9.60
N PHE A 298 -28.81 -4.03 -9.31
CA PHE A 298 -28.28 -3.77 -7.97
C PHE A 298 -27.89 -2.31 -7.76
N GLY A 299 -27.94 -1.88 -6.50
CA GLY A 299 -27.53 -0.54 -6.08
C GLY A 299 -26.02 -0.32 -6.06
N ILE A 300 -25.60 0.92 -5.80
CA ILE A 300 -24.16 1.26 -5.68
C ILE A 300 -23.49 0.59 -4.49
N ASN A 301 -24.17 0.53 -3.35
CA ASN A 301 -23.67 -0.15 -2.14
C ASN A 301 -23.47 -1.63 -2.39
N GLU A 302 -24.45 -2.28 -3.04
CA GLU A 302 -24.36 -3.69 -3.37
C GLU A 302 -23.23 -3.99 -4.37
N LEU A 303 -23.03 -3.12 -5.38
CA LEU A 303 -21.86 -3.23 -6.27
C LEU A 303 -20.54 -3.14 -5.49
N ALA A 304 -20.41 -2.13 -4.63
CA ALA A 304 -19.21 -1.90 -3.85
C ALA A 304 -18.89 -3.10 -2.94
N GLU A 305 -19.89 -3.58 -2.19
CA GLU A 305 -19.73 -4.73 -1.29
C GLU A 305 -19.39 -6.02 -2.06
N ARG A 306 -20.02 -6.26 -3.23
CA ARG A 306 -19.65 -7.40 -4.08
C ARG A 306 -18.19 -7.34 -4.49
N VAL A 307 -17.69 -6.20 -4.99
CA VAL A 307 -16.29 -6.07 -5.41
C VAL A 307 -15.34 -6.23 -4.21
N LYS A 308 -15.63 -5.57 -3.08
CA LYS A 308 -14.82 -5.68 -1.85
C LYS A 308 -14.75 -7.12 -1.34
N GLN A 309 -15.89 -7.81 -1.25
CA GLN A 309 -15.95 -9.20 -0.82
C GLN A 309 -15.12 -10.09 -1.76
N CYS A 310 -15.22 -9.88 -3.07
CA CYS A 310 -14.44 -10.65 -4.03
C CYS A 310 -12.93 -10.45 -3.88
N LEU A 311 -12.48 -9.23 -3.57
CA LEU A 311 -11.07 -8.93 -3.29
C LEU A 311 -10.57 -9.54 -1.97
N GLN A 312 -11.44 -9.63 -0.96
CA GLN A 312 -11.10 -10.26 0.32
C GLN A 312 -11.04 -11.79 0.22
N GLU A 313 -11.94 -12.39 -0.56
CA GLU A 313 -11.98 -13.85 -0.75
C GLU A 313 -10.95 -14.37 -1.76
N ASN A 314 -10.55 -13.55 -2.73
CA ASN A 314 -9.71 -13.96 -3.85
C ASN A 314 -8.46 -13.08 -3.93
N ARG A 315 -7.36 -13.57 -3.35
CA ARG A 315 -6.04 -12.96 -3.53
C ARG A 315 -5.42 -13.45 -4.84
N PRO A 316 -5.01 -12.55 -5.74
CA PRO A 316 -4.39 -12.94 -6.99
C PRO A 316 -3.04 -13.60 -6.73
N VAL A 317 -2.60 -14.46 -7.67
CA VAL A 317 -1.19 -14.84 -7.73
C VAL A 317 -0.38 -13.58 -8.03
N LEU A 318 0.64 -13.30 -7.22
CA LEU A 318 1.50 -12.15 -7.42
C LEU A 318 2.76 -12.56 -8.18
N VAL A 319 3.06 -11.85 -9.26
CA VAL A 319 4.20 -12.09 -10.15
C VAL A 319 5.14 -10.90 -10.12
N GLY A 320 6.43 -11.15 -10.24
CA GLY A 320 7.44 -10.09 -10.41
C GLY A 320 8.74 -10.66 -10.95
N HIS A 321 9.74 -9.82 -11.16
CA HIS A 321 11.08 -10.22 -11.55
C HIS A 321 12.08 -9.79 -10.47
N ASN A 322 12.72 -10.74 -9.78
CA ASN A 322 13.63 -10.44 -8.67
C ASN A 322 12.97 -9.69 -7.51
N MET A 323 11.74 -10.07 -7.18
CA MET A 323 10.80 -9.27 -6.38
C MET A 323 11.08 -9.22 -4.86
N PHE A 324 12.24 -9.72 -4.41
CA PHE A 324 12.60 -9.69 -2.98
C PHE A 324 12.61 -8.25 -2.45
N CYS A 325 13.28 -7.34 -3.16
CA CYS A 325 13.34 -5.93 -2.77
C CYS A 325 11.94 -5.29 -2.79
N ASP A 326 11.18 -5.55 -3.85
CA ASP A 326 9.83 -4.99 -4.04
C ASP A 326 8.90 -5.36 -2.89
N LEU A 327 8.96 -6.60 -2.39
CA LEU A 327 8.13 -7.04 -1.27
C LEU A 327 8.45 -6.31 0.04
N LEU A 328 9.72 -6.00 0.32
CA LEU A 328 10.09 -5.21 1.49
C LEU A 328 9.58 -3.77 1.36
N PHE A 329 9.79 -3.14 0.20
CA PHE A 329 9.31 -1.79 -0.06
C PHE A 329 7.78 -1.70 -0.03
N PHE A 330 7.08 -2.67 -0.59
CA PHE A 330 5.61 -2.74 -0.54
C PHE A 330 5.11 -2.78 0.90
N HIS A 331 5.69 -3.63 1.73
CA HIS A 331 5.30 -3.75 3.13
C HIS A 331 5.57 -2.46 3.91
N ALA A 332 6.79 -1.91 3.81
CA ALA A 332 7.19 -0.68 4.49
C ALA A 332 6.32 0.52 4.06
N CYS A 333 6.04 0.65 2.76
CA CYS A 333 5.35 1.78 2.18
C CYS A 333 3.85 1.80 2.50
N PHE A 334 3.16 0.65 2.40
CA PHE A 334 1.70 0.61 2.47
C PHE A 334 1.14 0.03 3.77
N LEU A 335 1.90 -0.83 4.45
CA LEU A 335 1.42 -1.56 5.61
C LEU A 335 2.02 -0.99 6.89
N GLY A 336 3.33 -1.10 7.06
CA GLY A 336 3.97 -0.65 8.29
C GLY A 336 5.38 -1.21 8.47
N PRO A 337 5.92 -1.14 9.71
CA PRO A 337 7.31 -1.50 9.98
C PRO A 337 7.61 -2.95 9.60
N LEU A 338 8.80 -3.18 9.05
CA LEU A 338 9.28 -4.50 8.66
C LEU A 338 9.70 -5.30 9.90
N PRO A 339 9.49 -6.63 9.93
CA PRO A 339 9.96 -7.48 11.02
C PRO A 339 11.48 -7.42 11.24
N ASP A 340 11.97 -7.91 12.37
CA ASP A 340 13.41 -7.87 12.68
C ASP A 340 14.18 -9.00 12.00
N THR A 341 13.50 -10.13 11.74
CA THR A 341 14.13 -11.31 11.13
C THR A 341 13.54 -11.67 9.76
N ILE A 342 14.34 -12.29 8.91
CA ILE A 342 13.89 -12.82 7.61
C ILE A 342 12.80 -13.88 7.78
N GLU A 343 12.82 -14.67 8.87
CA GLU A 343 11.82 -15.72 9.11
C GLU A 343 10.43 -15.15 9.43
N GLU A 344 10.37 -14.08 10.23
CA GLU A 344 9.14 -13.35 10.48
C GLU A 344 8.65 -12.66 9.20
N PHE A 345 9.56 -12.06 8.43
CA PHE A 345 9.23 -11.46 7.14
C PHE A 345 8.65 -12.48 6.16
N LYS A 346 9.28 -13.66 6.02
CA LYS A 346 8.78 -14.76 5.18
C LYS A 346 7.36 -15.17 5.57
N THR A 347 7.10 -15.25 6.88
CA THR A 347 5.78 -15.60 7.41
C THR A 347 4.76 -14.50 7.11
N ALA A 348 5.09 -13.23 7.37
CA ALA A 348 4.23 -12.09 7.12
C ALA A 348 3.89 -11.94 5.62
N ILE A 349 4.90 -11.99 4.74
CA ILE A 349 4.70 -11.91 3.29
C ILE A 349 3.86 -13.08 2.76
N HIS A 350 4.09 -14.31 3.23
CA HIS A 350 3.29 -15.44 2.78
C HIS A 350 1.82 -15.35 3.23
N GLN A 351 1.54 -14.73 4.38
CA GLN A 351 0.17 -14.46 4.82
C GLN A 351 -0.52 -13.40 3.94
N LEU A 352 0.22 -12.38 3.50
CA LEU A 352 -0.28 -11.33 2.61
C LEU A 352 -0.47 -11.83 1.17
N PHE A 353 0.50 -12.59 0.66
CA PHE A 353 0.54 -13.13 -0.69
C PHE A 353 0.74 -14.65 -0.64
N PRO A 354 -0.35 -15.44 -0.64
CA PRO A 354 -0.28 -16.89 -0.51
C PRO A 354 0.46 -17.59 -1.67
N VAL A 355 0.45 -16.99 -2.85
CA VAL A 355 1.10 -17.53 -4.05
C VAL A 355 1.85 -16.43 -4.77
N LEU A 356 3.17 -16.58 -4.84
CA LEU A 356 4.10 -15.68 -5.51
C LEU A 356 4.86 -16.41 -6.61
N VAL A 357 5.22 -15.69 -7.67
CA VAL A 357 6.12 -16.19 -8.72
C VAL A 357 7.17 -15.13 -9.03
N ASP A 358 8.42 -15.48 -8.75
CA ASP A 358 9.57 -14.72 -9.21
C ASP A 358 10.03 -15.26 -10.58
N THR A 359 9.81 -14.49 -11.63
CA THR A 359 10.20 -14.89 -13.00
C THR A 359 11.70 -15.07 -13.16
N LYS A 360 12.52 -14.41 -12.33
CA LYS A 360 13.96 -14.62 -12.32
C LYS A 360 14.31 -15.98 -11.73
N TYR A 361 13.61 -16.40 -10.69
CA TYR A 361 13.73 -17.78 -10.19
C TYR A 361 13.28 -18.77 -11.28
N LEU A 362 12.13 -18.51 -11.92
CA LEU A 362 11.57 -19.36 -12.98
C LEU A 362 12.53 -19.57 -14.15
N ASP A 363 13.20 -18.51 -14.64
CA ASP A 363 14.18 -18.58 -15.76
C ASP A 363 15.49 -19.29 -15.36
N THR A 364 15.86 -19.25 -14.09
CA THR A 364 17.19 -19.70 -13.63
C THR A 364 17.17 -20.96 -12.78
N HIS A 365 16.00 -21.59 -12.59
CA HIS A 365 15.81 -22.75 -11.71
C HIS A 365 16.79 -23.90 -12.03
N ASP A 366 16.95 -24.22 -13.31
CA ASP A 366 17.81 -25.33 -13.77
C ASP A 366 19.29 -24.95 -13.97
N CYS A 367 19.67 -23.67 -13.79
CA CYS A 367 21.02 -23.20 -14.11
C CYS A 367 22.07 -23.51 -13.03
N GLY A 368 21.69 -24.15 -11.92
CA GLY A 368 22.62 -24.62 -10.90
C GLY A 368 23.52 -23.52 -10.33
N SER A 369 24.85 -23.66 -10.52
CA SER A 369 25.86 -22.69 -10.08
C SER A 369 26.26 -21.66 -11.13
N ILE A 370 25.72 -21.75 -12.33
CA ILE A 370 25.93 -20.76 -13.38
C ILE A 370 24.90 -19.65 -13.13
N ASN A 371 25.36 -18.41 -13.04
CA ASN A 371 24.49 -17.23 -13.03
C ASN A 371 24.33 -16.75 -14.48
N PRO A 372 23.36 -17.27 -15.26
CA PRO A 372 23.11 -16.74 -16.59
C PRO A 372 22.70 -15.27 -16.49
N ALA A 373 23.03 -14.49 -17.52
CA ALA A 373 22.41 -13.18 -17.70
C ALA A 373 20.89 -13.39 -17.83
N SER A 374 20.18 -12.96 -16.78
CA SER A 374 18.73 -13.06 -16.62
C SER A 374 18.23 -11.70 -16.13
N SER A 375 18.68 -10.63 -16.78
CA SER A 375 17.99 -9.35 -16.65
C SER A 375 16.63 -9.47 -17.35
N LEU A 376 15.69 -8.59 -16.99
CA LEU A 376 14.38 -8.57 -17.62
C LEU A 376 14.49 -8.34 -19.14
N THR A 377 15.44 -7.51 -19.58
CA THR A 377 15.76 -7.28 -21.00
C THR A 377 16.27 -8.54 -21.69
N ASP A 378 17.17 -9.30 -21.07
CA ASP A 378 17.65 -10.57 -21.63
C ASP A 378 16.51 -11.58 -21.74
N LEU A 379 15.65 -11.63 -20.73
CA LEU A 379 14.50 -12.51 -20.70
C LEU A 379 13.49 -12.15 -21.79
N GLN A 380 13.25 -10.86 -22.00
CA GLN A 380 12.43 -10.38 -23.11
C GLN A 380 13.00 -10.85 -24.45
N ALA A 381 14.31 -10.66 -24.69
CA ALA A 381 14.96 -11.07 -25.93
C ALA A 381 14.82 -12.59 -26.17
N LYS A 382 15.09 -13.41 -25.14
CA LYS A 382 14.97 -14.88 -25.19
C LYS A 382 13.55 -15.35 -25.54
N LEU A 383 12.54 -14.60 -25.13
CA LEU A 383 11.14 -14.99 -25.23
C LEU A 383 10.43 -14.40 -26.46
N THR A 384 11.13 -13.61 -27.29
CA THR A 384 10.55 -12.95 -28.48
C THR A 384 9.90 -13.97 -29.41
N ASP A 385 10.60 -15.07 -29.72
CA ASP A 385 10.13 -16.10 -30.67
C ASP A 385 9.09 -17.07 -30.08
N VAL A 386 8.73 -16.92 -28.80
CA VAL A 386 7.77 -17.79 -28.13
C VAL A 386 6.34 -17.28 -28.38
N ASN A 387 5.66 -17.89 -29.34
CA ASN A 387 4.34 -17.49 -29.82
C ASN A 387 3.15 -18.01 -28.99
N SER A 388 3.42 -18.70 -27.87
CA SER A 388 2.36 -19.32 -27.06
C SER A 388 2.69 -19.26 -25.57
N PRO A 389 1.72 -18.96 -24.68
CA PRO A 389 0.28 -18.77 -24.97
C PRO A 389 -0.02 -17.47 -25.74
N LYS A 390 -1.23 -17.34 -26.28
CA LYS A 390 -1.66 -16.11 -26.97
C LYS A 390 -1.81 -14.99 -25.95
N ILE A 391 -1.07 -13.89 -26.13
CA ILE A 391 -1.10 -12.72 -25.24
C ILE A 391 -1.57 -11.50 -26.05
N GLU A 392 -2.47 -10.72 -25.46
CA GLU A 392 -3.03 -9.50 -26.04
C GLU A 392 -2.99 -8.38 -25.01
N ILE A 393 -2.66 -7.15 -25.44
CA ILE A 393 -2.83 -5.96 -24.59
C ILE A 393 -4.21 -5.37 -24.84
N ASP A 394 -4.98 -5.19 -23.77
CA ASP A 394 -6.30 -4.54 -23.82
C ASP A 394 -6.19 -3.20 -24.58
N ARG A 395 -7.12 -2.92 -25.50
CA ARG A 395 -7.02 -1.77 -26.40
C ARG A 395 -6.89 -0.43 -25.67
N ARG A 396 -7.45 -0.33 -24.46
CA ARG A 396 -7.36 0.88 -23.61
C ARG A 396 -5.93 1.15 -23.12
N PHE A 397 -5.03 0.19 -23.26
CA PHE A 397 -3.67 0.20 -22.74
C PHE A 397 -2.62 0.21 -23.85
N SER A 398 -2.86 1.00 -24.91
CA SER A 398 -2.03 1.03 -26.11
C SER A 398 -0.64 1.67 -25.95
N LYS A 399 -0.36 2.33 -24.80
CA LYS A 399 0.92 3.05 -24.55
C LYS A 399 2.15 2.21 -24.93
N TYR A 400 2.18 0.96 -24.50
CA TYR A 400 3.33 0.08 -24.69
C TYR A 400 3.29 -0.71 -25.99
N LYS A 401 2.18 -0.72 -26.75
CA LYS A 401 2.07 -1.52 -27.99
C LYS A 401 3.13 -1.19 -29.04
N TRP A 402 3.64 0.04 -29.02
CA TRP A 402 4.51 0.57 -30.07
C TRP A 402 5.78 1.25 -29.53
N ARG A 403 5.99 1.19 -28.22
CA ARG A 403 7.07 1.91 -27.55
C ARG A 403 7.68 1.03 -26.46
N THR A 404 8.94 0.73 -26.63
CA THR A 404 9.81 0.22 -25.57
C THR A 404 10.13 1.37 -24.63
N VAL A 405 9.74 1.25 -23.36
CA VAL A 405 10.02 2.25 -22.31
C VAL A 405 10.66 1.52 -21.14
N ASN A 406 11.90 1.05 -21.35
CA ASN A 406 12.66 0.37 -20.30
C ASN A 406 12.83 1.30 -19.09
N HIS A 407 12.88 0.73 -17.88
CA HIS A 407 13.04 1.50 -16.64
C HIS A 407 11.85 2.44 -16.38
N GLU A 408 10.67 1.92 -16.70
CA GLU A 408 9.39 2.45 -16.31
C GLU A 408 8.58 1.30 -15.72
N ALA A 409 8.24 1.39 -14.43
CA ALA A 409 7.62 0.28 -13.70
C ALA A 409 6.42 -0.35 -14.42
N GLY A 410 5.54 0.46 -15.03
CA GLY A 410 4.39 -0.05 -15.78
C GLY A 410 4.77 -0.95 -16.97
N TYR A 411 5.87 -0.64 -17.66
CA TYR A 411 6.42 -1.46 -18.74
C TYR A 411 7.10 -2.71 -18.18
N ASP A 412 7.93 -2.57 -17.15
CA ASP A 412 8.70 -3.69 -16.57
C ASP A 412 7.79 -4.72 -15.88
N SER A 413 6.71 -4.28 -15.23
CA SER A 413 5.65 -5.19 -14.73
C SER A 413 4.95 -5.96 -15.85
N MET A 414 4.78 -5.35 -17.03
CA MET A 414 4.15 -5.99 -18.19
C MET A 414 5.07 -7.05 -18.80
N ILE A 415 6.35 -6.73 -18.96
CA ILE A 415 7.35 -7.69 -19.45
C ILE A 415 7.47 -8.86 -18.47
N SER A 416 7.44 -8.62 -17.16
CA SER A 416 7.41 -9.67 -16.14
C SER A 416 6.17 -10.57 -16.26
N ALA A 417 4.99 -9.99 -16.53
CA ALA A 417 3.76 -10.77 -16.77
C ALA A 417 3.88 -11.66 -18.02
N MET A 418 4.42 -11.13 -19.11
CA MET A 418 4.64 -11.87 -20.35
C MET A 418 5.68 -12.98 -20.17
N ALA A 419 6.75 -12.69 -19.43
CA ALA A 419 7.79 -13.66 -19.12
C ALA A 419 7.23 -14.85 -18.34
N PHE A 420 6.42 -14.59 -17.31
CA PHE A 420 5.74 -15.64 -16.57
C PHE A 420 4.87 -16.53 -17.47
N LEU A 421 4.00 -15.92 -18.29
CA LEU A 421 3.12 -16.65 -19.20
C LEU A 421 3.87 -17.57 -20.15
N LYS A 422 4.95 -17.06 -20.76
CA LYS A 422 5.75 -17.80 -21.75
C LYS A 422 6.59 -18.90 -21.09
N LEU A 423 7.30 -18.60 -20.01
CA LEU A 423 8.12 -19.57 -19.27
C LEU A 423 7.27 -20.71 -18.69
N ALA A 424 6.16 -20.38 -18.02
CA ALA A 424 5.27 -21.39 -17.45
C ALA A 424 4.68 -22.30 -18.56
N GLY A 425 4.32 -21.72 -19.70
CA GLY A 425 3.86 -22.49 -20.86
C GLY A 425 4.95 -23.39 -21.48
N GLN A 426 6.21 -22.94 -21.53
CA GLN A 426 7.33 -23.75 -21.99
C GLN A 426 7.65 -24.92 -21.04
N ILE A 427 7.70 -24.64 -19.74
CA ILE A 427 7.91 -25.64 -18.68
C ILE A 427 6.83 -26.71 -18.75
N GLN A 428 5.56 -26.32 -18.85
CA GLN A 428 4.47 -27.27 -19.00
C GLN A 428 4.62 -28.15 -20.24
N ARG A 429 5.07 -27.59 -21.38
CA ARG A 429 5.26 -28.35 -22.62
C ARG A 429 6.47 -29.28 -22.58
N GLY A 430 7.34 -29.19 -21.58
CA GLY A 430 8.57 -29.97 -21.48
C GLY A 430 9.64 -29.56 -22.49
N SER A 431 9.59 -28.32 -22.99
CA SER A 431 10.40 -27.85 -24.12
C SER A 431 11.58 -26.96 -23.70
N LEU A 432 12.12 -27.13 -22.49
CA LEU A 432 13.39 -26.49 -22.10
C LEU A 432 14.58 -27.25 -22.71
N THR A 433 14.69 -27.23 -24.04
CA THR A 433 16.01 -27.32 -24.69
C THR A 433 16.51 -25.90 -24.84
N ILE A 434 17.20 -25.39 -23.81
CA ILE A 434 17.98 -24.17 -23.92
C ILE A 434 19.14 -24.52 -24.88
N PRO A 435 19.30 -23.85 -26.04
CA PRO A 435 20.48 -24.06 -26.86
C PRO A 435 21.69 -23.62 -26.06
N LEU A 436 22.57 -24.56 -25.70
CA LEU A 436 23.93 -24.25 -25.28
C LEU A 436 24.54 -23.36 -26.36
N GLN A 437 24.97 -22.15 -25.99
CA GLN A 437 25.70 -21.24 -26.88
C GLN A 437 26.84 -22.03 -27.54
N LYS A 438 26.81 -22.13 -28.88
CA LYS A 438 28.00 -22.49 -29.64
C LYS A 438 28.95 -21.31 -29.56
N ASP A 439 30.12 -21.55 -28.99
CA ASP A 439 31.28 -20.67 -29.12
C ASP A 439 31.55 -20.40 -30.61
N SER A 440 31.57 -19.12 -30.98
CA SER A 440 32.36 -18.67 -32.12
C SER A 440 32.96 -17.31 -31.81
N MET A 441 34.27 -17.33 -31.58
CA MET A 441 35.15 -16.16 -31.60
C MET A 441 35.09 -15.46 -32.96
N SER A 442 35.29 -14.13 -32.89
CA SER A 442 35.59 -13.15 -33.94
C SER A 442 34.60 -13.04 -35.10
N ASP A 443 33.85 -11.94 -35.15
CA ASP A 443 34.35 -10.80 -35.94
C ASP A 443 33.71 -9.48 -35.48
N SER A 444 34.54 -8.43 -35.48
CA SER A 444 34.13 -7.07 -35.13
C SER A 444 33.78 -6.35 -36.42
N LEU A 445 32.56 -5.82 -36.57
CA LEU A 445 32.28 -4.61 -37.38
C LEU A 445 30.78 -4.22 -37.33
N GLU A 446 30.56 -2.94 -37.06
CA GLU A 446 29.37 -2.12 -37.39
C GLU A 446 28.02 -2.46 -36.73
N LYS A 447 27.75 -1.76 -35.60
CA LYS A 447 26.40 -1.55 -35.08
C LYS A 447 25.59 -0.69 -36.07
N GLN A 448 24.95 -1.34 -37.04
CA GLN A 448 23.71 -0.82 -37.61
C GLN A 448 22.58 -1.00 -36.59
N VAL A 449 21.86 0.09 -36.34
CA VAL A 449 20.67 0.19 -35.50
C VAL A 449 19.59 -0.72 -36.09
N ALA A 450 19.48 -1.95 -35.59
CA ALA A 450 18.38 -2.83 -35.90
C ALA A 450 17.15 -2.38 -35.10
N LYS A 451 16.16 -1.81 -35.80
CA LYS A 451 14.76 -1.76 -35.34
C LYS A 451 14.30 -3.20 -35.09
N SER A 452 14.23 -3.60 -33.83
CA SER A 452 13.48 -4.79 -33.38
C SER A 452 12.04 -4.33 -33.19
N GLU A 453 11.14 -4.74 -34.08
CA GLU A 453 9.74 -4.34 -34.07
C GLU A 453 8.99 -5.09 -32.96
N PHE A 454 8.80 -4.40 -31.83
CA PHE A 454 8.02 -4.82 -30.66
C PHE A 454 6.61 -5.38 -30.97
N SER A 455 6.09 -5.14 -32.19
CA SER A 455 4.84 -5.70 -32.70
C SER A 455 4.82 -7.23 -32.75
N ASP A 456 5.98 -7.88 -32.92
CA ASP A 456 6.07 -9.35 -33.04
C ASP A 456 5.69 -10.08 -31.75
N LEU A 457 5.66 -9.36 -30.62
CA LEU A 457 5.21 -9.89 -29.33
C LEU A 457 3.68 -9.99 -29.21
N PHE A 458 2.91 -9.39 -30.14
CA PHE A 458 1.45 -9.31 -30.05
C PHE A 458 0.78 -9.82 -31.32
N ASN A 459 -0.28 -10.62 -31.14
CA ASN A 459 -1.19 -10.92 -32.24
C ASN A 459 -2.07 -9.69 -32.53
N MET A 460 -1.79 -8.99 -33.63
CA MET A 460 -2.39 -7.69 -34.00
C MET A 460 -3.88 -7.73 -34.40
N ASN A 461 -4.53 -8.89 -34.45
CA ASN A 461 -5.82 -9.05 -35.14
C ASN A 461 -7.08 -9.22 -34.26
N THR A 462 -7.03 -8.96 -32.95
CA THR A 462 -8.25 -8.98 -32.14
C THR A 462 -8.35 -7.77 -31.24
N GLU A 463 -8.79 -6.72 -31.89
CA GLU A 463 -9.51 -5.68 -31.25
C GLU A 463 -10.79 -6.30 -30.58
N THR A 464 -10.90 -6.37 -29.24
CA THR A 464 -12.21 -6.54 -28.53
C THR A 464 -12.52 -5.38 -27.58
N PHE A 465 -13.76 -4.89 -27.59
CA PHE A 465 -14.27 -3.91 -26.63
C PHE A 465 -14.81 -4.65 -25.39
N PRO A 466 -14.30 -4.41 -24.16
CA PRO A 466 -14.91 -5.03 -22.99
C PRO A 466 -16.17 -4.26 -22.60
N VAL A 467 -17.33 -4.90 -22.79
CA VAL A 467 -18.55 -4.60 -22.02
C VAL A 467 -18.42 -5.36 -20.69
N VAL A 468 -18.50 -4.66 -19.56
CA VAL A 468 -18.55 -5.33 -18.25
C VAL A 468 -19.95 -5.92 -18.11
N GLN A 469 -20.09 -7.22 -18.40
CA GLN A 469 -21.35 -7.91 -18.21
C GLN A 469 -21.66 -8.03 -16.72
N ALA A 470 -22.91 -7.74 -16.34
CA ALA A 470 -23.35 -7.85 -14.94
C ALA A 470 -23.12 -9.25 -14.33
N SER A 471 -23.09 -10.31 -15.16
CA SER A 471 -22.76 -11.69 -14.76
C SER A 471 -21.36 -11.83 -14.17
N ASN A 472 -20.36 -11.09 -14.67
CA ASN A 472 -18.98 -11.12 -14.20
C ASN A 472 -18.82 -10.54 -12.78
N LEU A 473 -19.82 -9.77 -12.32
CA LEU A 473 -19.89 -9.21 -10.96
C LEU A 473 -20.64 -10.12 -9.98
N VAL A 474 -21.33 -11.16 -10.46
CA VAL A 474 -22.09 -12.10 -9.62
C VAL A 474 -21.22 -13.29 -9.19
N ARG A 475 -20.28 -13.72 -10.04
CA ARG A 475 -19.25 -14.71 -9.72
C ARG A 475 -17.96 -14.34 -10.46
N PRO A 476 -17.02 -13.63 -9.83
CA PRO A 476 -15.72 -13.43 -10.45
C PRO A 476 -15.08 -14.81 -10.64
N PRO A 477 -14.53 -15.10 -11.84
CA PRO A 477 -13.84 -16.35 -12.05
C PRO A 477 -12.63 -16.42 -11.12
N ARG A 478 -12.56 -17.43 -10.25
CA ARG A 478 -11.35 -17.75 -9.47
C ARG A 478 -10.29 -18.35 -10.40
N SER A 479 -9.86 -17.62 -11.44
CA SER A 479 -9.38 -18.21 -12.69
C SER A 479 -8.35 -19.33 -12.53
N LEU A 480 -7.31 -19.19 -11.69
CA LEU A 480 -6.31 -20.26 -11.49
C LEU A 480 -6.69 -21.30 -10.42
N ALA A 481 -7.56 -20.94 -9.47
CA ALA A 481 -8.14 -21.83 -8.46
C ALA A 481 -9.37 -22.59 -8.97
N ASP A 482 -9.95 -22.18 -10.10
CA ASP A 482 -11.13 -22.77 -10.72
C ASP A 482 -10.76 -24.09 -11.37
N THR A 483 -10.77 -25.12 -10.54
CA THR A 483 -10.65 -26.52 -10.92
C THR A 483 -12.01 -27.15 -11.15
N GLY A 484 -13.13 -26.45 -10.97
CA GLY A 484 -14.47 -27.05 -11.00
C GLY A 484 -15.00 -27.33 -12.42
N CYS A 485 -14.53 -26.59 -13.43
CA CYS A 485 -15.02 -26.73 -14.80
C CYS A 485 -14.22 -27.80 -15.60
N PRO A 486 -14.86 -28.91 -16.05
CA PRO A 486 -14.16 -29.96 -16.81
C PRO A 486 -13.54 -29.48 -18.13
N LYS A 487 -14.19 -28.52 -18.81
CA LYS A 487 -13.67 -27.91 -20.04
C LYS A 487 -12.39 -27.11 -19.77
N THR A 488 -12.39 -26.33 -18.69
CA THR A 488 -11.25 -25.51 -18.27
C THR A 488 -10.08 -26.37 -17.80
N GLN A 489 -10.37 -27.43 -17.03
CA GLN A 489 -9.38 -28.45 -16.69
C GLN A 489 -8.81 -29.14 -17.93
N PHE A 490 -9.66 -29.51 -18.91
CA PHE A 490 -9.22 -30.17 -20.14
C PHE A 490 -8.32 -29.28 -21.01
N ILE A 491 -8.64 -27.98 -21.15
CA ILE A 491 -7.79 -27.03 -21.88
C ILE A 491 -6.48 -26.79 -21.15
N ALA A 492 -6.51 -26.65 -19.81
CA ALA A 492 -5.31 -26.53 -19.00
C ALA A 492 -4.45 -27.80 -19.05
N SER A 493 -5.05 -29.00 -19.04
CA SER A 493 -4.33 -30.28 -19.16
C SER A 493 -3.70 -30.47 -20.54
N LYS A 494 -4.24 -29.80 -21.56
CA LYS A 494 -3.61 -29.70 -22.89
C LYS A 494 -2.43 -28.73 -22.95
N ARG A 495 -2.01 -28.13 -21.83
CA ARG A 495 -0.83 -27.25 -21.71
C ARG A 495 -0.94 -25.98 -22.57
N VAL A 496 -2.17 -25.49 -22.75
CA VAL A 496 -2.46 -24.25 -23.51
C VAL A 496 -2.68 -23.06 -22.57
N LEU A 497 -3.20 -23.33 -21.37
CA LEU A 497 -3.39 -22.36 -20.29
C LEU A 497 -2.41 -22.63 -19.14
N LEU A 498 -2.26 -21.66 -18.25
CA LEU A 498 -1.38 -21.73 -17.09
C LEU A 498 -1.73 -22.93 -16.22
N PRO A 499 -0.74 -23.49 -15.50
CA PRO A 499 -1.01 -24.55 -14.53
C PRO A 499 -2.02 -24.10 -13.49
N ARG A 500 -3.07 -24.90 -13.25
CA ARG A 500 -4.02 -24.63 -12.16
C ARG A 500 -3.34 -24.79 -10.81
N LEU A 501 -3.80 -24.02 -9.82
CA LEU A 501 -3.29 -24.12 -8.45
C LEU A 501 -3.46 -25.56 -7.93
N GLY A 502 -2.44 -26.05 -7.22
CA GLY A 502 -2.36 -27.44 -6.75
C GLY A 502 -1.71 -28.42 -7.74
N SER A 503 -1.32 -27.98 -8.93
CA SER A 503 -0.41 -28.75 -9.79
C SER A 503 1.04 -28.69 -9.29
N SER A 504 1.85 -29.70 -9.64
CA SER A 504 3.26 -29.81 -9.21
C SER A 504 4.13 -28.62 -9.62
N PHE A 505 3.73 -27.87 -10.65
CA PHE A 505 4.37 -26.60 -11.03
C PHE A 505 4.46 -25.63 -9.84
N TRP A 506 3.40 -25.52 -9.05
CA TRP A 506 3.35 -24.54 -7.94
C TRP A 506 4.19 -24.99 -6.74
N ASP A 507 4.39 -26.29 -6.55
CA ASP A 507 5.27 -26.81 -5.49
C ASP A 507 6.75 -26.52 -5.79
N GLU A 508 7.10 -26.54 -7.08
CA GLU A 508 8.45 -26.34 -7.56
C GLU A 508 8.81 -24.86 -7.75
N TYR A 509 7.92 -24.07 -8.36
CA TYR A 509 8.21 -22.69 -8.77
C TYR A 509 7.46 -21.62 -7.97
N GLY A 510 6.38 -22.00 -7.27
CA GLY A 510 5.62 -21.07 -6.44
C GLY A 510 6.36 -20.74 -5.14
N ASN A 511 6.19 -19.50 -4.67
CA ASN A 511 6.68 -19.03 -3.38
C ASN A 511 8.20 -19.15 -3.20
N ARG A 512 8.96 -19.07 -4.30
CA ARG A 512 10.42 -19.03 -4.29
C ARG A 512 10.89 -17.76 -4.94
N LEU A 513 11.71 -17.00 -4.21
CA LEU A 513 12.29 -15.74 -4.66
C LEU A 513 13.77 -15.95 -4.91
N ARG A 514 14.28 -15.42 -6.02
CA ARG A 514 15.71 -15.45 -6.29
C ARG A 514 16.38 -14.28 -5.56
N VAL A 515 17.48 -14.54 -4.85
CA VAL A 515 18.21 -13.50 -4.10
C VAL A 515 19.71 -13.59 -4.36
N PHE A 516 20.19 -12.80 -5.32
CA PHE A 516 21.60 -12.82 -5.73
C PHE A 516 22.57 -12.30 -4.67
N GLY A 517 23.81 -12.78 -4.75
CA GLY A 517 24.88 -12.40 -3.83
C GLY A 517 24.73 -12.96 -2.42
N THR A 518 23.83 -13.95 -2.24
CA THR A 518 23.67 -14.68 -0.98
C THR A 518 24.18 -16.12 -1.09
N VAL A 519 24.52 -16.72 0.05
CA VAL A 519 24.93 -18.13 0.14
C VAL A 519 23.77 -19.04 -0.28
N GLU A 520 22.56 -18.72 0.18
CA GLU A 520 21.33 -19.48 0.00
C GLU A 520 20.75 -19.32 -1.41
N ARG A 521 21.08 -18.22 -2.10
CA ARG A 521 20.67 -17.84 -3.48
C ARG A 521 19.17 -17.67 -3.71
N MET A 522 18.33 -18.12 -2.80
CA MET A 522 16.88 -18.03 -2.88
C MET A 522 16.26 -17.88 -1.49
N VAL A 523 14.98 -17.48 -1.47
CA VAL A 523 14.13 -17.49 -0.29
C VAL A 523 12.90 -18.32 -0.61
N ARG A 524 12.57 -19.29 0.24
CA ARG A 524 11.31 -20.02 0.18
C ARG A 524 10.32 -19.43 1.16
N LEU A 525 9.17 -18.99 0.67
CA LEU A 525 8.04 -18.53 1.45
C LEU A 525 7.08 -19.69 1.68
N GLY A 526 6.49 -19.80 2.87
CA GLY A 526 5.58 -20.90 3.19
C GLY A 526 6.29 -22.27 3.27
N GLY A 527 6.61 -22.71 4.48
CA GLY A 527 7.17 -24.03 4.77
C GLY A 527 7.30 -24.24 6.27
N LYS A 528 7.18 -25.48 6.75
CA LYS A 528 7.54 -25.79 8.14
C LYS A 528 9.03 -25.50 8.30
N VAL A 529 9.40 -24.73 9.33
CA VAL A 529 10.80 -24.55 9.74
C VAL A 529 11.37 -25.95 10.03
N THR A 530 12.11 -26.50 9.07
CA THR A 530 12.91 -27.69 9.32
C THR A 530 14.05 -27.25 10.23
N LYS A 531 13.95 -27.61 11.51
CA LYS A 531 15.04 -27.53 12.48
C LYS A 531 16.15 -28.50 12.06
N GLU A 532 16.91 -28.19 11.01
CA GLU A 532 18.04 -29.01 10.59
C GLU A 532 19.08 -28.14 9.87
N SER A 533 19.87 -27.39 10.64
CA SER A 533 21.24 -26.96 10.28
C SER A 533 21.99 -26.29 11.46
N HIS A 534 21.95 -26.90 12.65
CA HIS A 534 22.88 -26.59 13.76
C HIS A 534 23.67 -27.83 14.18
N LEU A 535 24.10 -28.62 13.20
CA LEU A 535 25.08 -29.68 13.38
C LEU A 535 26.00 -29.67 12.17
N MET A 536 26.93 -28.72 12.15
CA MET A 536 28.25 -28.89 11.55
C MET A 536 29.15 -27.77 12.10
N ASP A 537 30.29 -28.19 12.65
CA ASP A 537 31.42 -27.44 13.19
C ASP A 537 31.49 -27.38 14.72
N MET A 538 31.63 -28.57 15.32
CA MET A 538 32.64 -28.81 16.35
C MET A 538 33.32 -30.14 16.05
N ASP A 539 34.47 -30.06 15.37
CA ASP A 539 35.66 -30.88 15.62
C ASP A 539 36.90 -30.14 15.07
#